data_AF-A0A927AY61-F1
#
_entry.id   AF-A0A927AY61-F1
#
_cell.length_a   1.000
_cell.length_b   1.000
_cell.length_c   1.000
_cell.angle_alpha   90.00
_cell.angle_beta   90.00
_cell.angle_gamma   90.00
#
_symmetry.space_group_name_H-M   'P 1'
#
loop_
_entity.id
_entity.type
_entity.pdbx_description
1 polymer ?
#
loop_
_entity_poly.entity_id
_entity_poly.type
_entity_poly.pdbx_seq_one_letter_code
_entity_poly.pdbx_strand_id
1 'polypeptide(L)'
;MQHPFYKIVSKTFDSSTSEAILIDWVQAVGAFYQAYQQLNTYRIQPDIHLLQPMPASQCPLGQLEILMDGMQQEIESLLIDMGAAEPSAAGLSRYQKLIDHTARLNRLNQQAQTLGLLMGLSPS
;
A
#
# COMPACT_ATOMS: atom_id res chain seq x y z
N MET A 1 -16.40 -33.33 38.99
CA MET A 1 -15.85 -33.63 37.65
C MET A 1 -16.70 -32.91 36.63
N GLN A 2 -16.06 -32.13 35.73
CA GLN A 2 -16.48 -31.77 34.35
C GLN A 2 -17.80 -30.98 34.16
N HIS A 3 -17.96 -29.93 33.36
CA HIS A 3 -17.13 -28.92 32.67
C HIS A 3 -18.13 -27.76 32.36
N PRO A 4 -17.86 -26.48 32.64
CA PRO A 4 -18.70 -25.41 32.11
C PRO A 4 -18.38 -25.23 30.63
N PHE A 5 -19.42 -25.36 29.81
CA PHE A 5 -19.42 -25.04 28.38
C PHE A 5 -18.64 -23.76 28.12
N TYR A 6 -17.55 -23.89 27.39
CA TYR A 6 -16.83 -22.78 26.82
C TYR A 6 -17.83 -21.99 25.96
N LYS A 7 -18.12 -20.75 26.39
CA LYS A 7 -18.70 -19.73 25.53
C LYS A 7 -17.70 -19.53 24.39
N ILE A 8 -17.94 -20.18 23.25
CA ILE A 8 -17.41 -19.68 21.99
C ILE A 8 -18.17 -18.38 21.77
N VAL A 9 -17.60 -17.28 22.26
CA VAL A 9 -17.93 -15.96 21.75
C VAL A 9 -17.42 -16.00 20.32
N SER A 10 -18.28 -16.43 19.41
CA SER A 10 -18.18 -16.07 18.00
C SER A 10 -18.15 -14.55 18.01
N LYS A 11 -16.95 -13.97 17.98
CA LYS A 11 -16.76 -12.53 17.83
C LYS A 11 -17.45 -12.20 16.52
N THR A 12 -18.69 -11.75 16.59
CA THR A 12 -19.46 -11.27 15.46
C THR A 12 -18.64 -10.12 14.92
N PHE A 13 -17.99 -10.37 13.80
CA PHE A 13 -17.30 -9.36 13.03
C PHE A 13 -18.36 -8.35 12.61
N ASP A 14 -18.33 -7.17 13.24
CA ASP A 14 -19.36 -6.15 13.08
C ASP A 14 -19.19 -5.41 11.73
N SER A 15 -20.31 -4.91 11.20
CA SER A 15 -20.34 -4.15 9.95
C SER A 15 -19.37 -2.97 9.97
N SER A 16 -19.19 -2.35 11.14
CA SER A 16 -18.28 -1.22 11.36
C SER A 16 -16.82 -1.57 11.17
N THR A 17 -16.38 -2.77 11.53
CA THR A 17 -15.00 -3.23 11.35
C THR A 17 -14.71 -3.49 9.88
N SER A 18 -15.64 -4.09 9.12
CA SER A 18 -15.49 -4.20 7.66
C SER A 18 -15.41 -2.85 6.97
N GLU A 19 -16.26 -1.92 7.38
CA GLU A 19 -16.32 -0.59 6.78
C GLU A 19 -15.01 0.16 7.01
N ALA A 20 -14.48 0.14 8.24
CA ALA A 20 -13.18 0.72 8.55
C ALA A 20 -12.04 0.12 7.68
N ILE A 21 -11.97 -1.21 7.57
CA ILE A 21 -10.95 -1.88 6.75
C ILE A 21 -11.05 -1.46 5.27
N LEU A 22 -12.27 -1.34 4.73
CA LEU A 22 -12.48 -0.91 3.35
C LEU A 22 -12.14 0.57 3.15
N ILE A 23 -12.44 1.44 4.11
CA ILE A 23 -12.07 2.85 4.08
C ILE A 23 -10.55 3.01 4.07
N ASP A 24 -9.87 2.35 5.02
CA ASP A 24 -8.41 2.39 5.12
C ASP A 24 -7.75 1.88 3.84
N TRP A 25 -8.33 0.82 3.26
CA TRP A 25 -7.90 0.29 1.97
C TRP A 25 -8.02 1.31 0.84
N VAL A 26 -9.20 1.92 0.66
CA VAL A 26 -9.42 2.91 -0.41
C VAL A 26 -8.49 4.11 -0.26
N GLN A 27 -8.26 4.57 0.98
CA GLN A 27 -7.31 5.64 1.26
C GLN A 27 -5.88 5.25 0.89
N ALA A 28 -5.44 4.05 1.28
CA ALA A 28 -4.10 3.55 0.95
C ALA A 28 -3.89 3.41 -0.56
N VAL A 29 -4.88 2.90 -1.29
CA VAL A 29 -4.85 2.79 -2.75
C VAL A 29 -4.86 4.16 -3.44
N GLY A 30 -5.65 5.12 -2.94
CA GLY A 30 -5.68 6.48 -3.47
C GLY A 30 -4.32 7.18 -3.34
N ALA A 31 -3.73 7.13 -2.16
CA ALA A 31 -2.39 7.68 -1.90
C ALA A 31 -1.31 6.97 -2.74
N PHE A 32 -1.45 5.64 -2.91
CA PHE A 32 -0.56 4.85 -3.74
C PHE A 32 -0.62 5.24 -5.21
N TYR A 33 -1.82 5.42 -5.77
CA TYR A 33 -1.98 5.84 -7.16
C TYR A 33 -1.37 7.22 -7.41
N GLN A 34 -1.60 8.17 -6.50
CA GLN A 34 -1.00 9.50 -6.58
C GLN A 34 0.53 9.44 -6.55
N ALA A 35 1.09 8.68 -5.60
CA ALA A 35 2.54 8.48 -5.49
C ALA A 35 3.12 7.83 -6.76
N TYR A 36 2.48 6.79 -7.27
CA TYR A 36 2.92 6.11 -8.49
C TYR A 36 2.90 7.04 -9.70
N GLN A 37 1.84 7.83 -9.87
CA GLN A 37 1.74 8.79 -10.96
C GLN A 37 2.86 9.83 -10.89
N GLN A 38 3.10 10.40 -9.70
CA GLN A 38 4.18 11.35 -9.48
C GLN A 38 5.52 10.71 -9.88
N LEU A 39 5.89 9.58 -9.28
CA LEU A 39 7.14 8.86 -9.55
C LEU A 39 7.32 8.50 -11.03
N ASN A 40 6.25 8.08 -11.70
CA ASN A 40 6.28 7.75 -13.12
C ASN A 40 6.49 8.98 -14.02
N THR A 41 6.00 10.16 -13.64
CA THR A 41 6.31 11.42 -14.34
C THR A 41 7.81 11.71 -14.31
N TYR A 42 8.49 11.51 -13.18
CA TYR A 42 9.95 11.67 -13.09
C TYR A 42 10.70 10.65 -13.94
N ARG A 43 10.22 9.41 -13.98
CA ARG A 43 10.81 8.36 -14.82
C ARG A 43 10.76 8.71 -16.31
N ILE A 44 9.65 9.30 -16.77
CA ILE A 44 9.43 9.62 -18.19
C ILE A 44 10.06 10.96 -18.58
N GLN A 45 10.18 11.91 -17.65
CA GLN A 45 10.72 13.25 -17.90
C GLN A 45 11.91 13.57 -16.98
N PRO A 46 13.05 12.87 -17.12
CA PRO A 46 14.24 13.14 -16.32
C PRO A 46 14.80 14.57 -16.55
N ASP A 47 14.55 15.16 -17.72
CA ASP A 47 15.10 16.47 -18.12
C ASP A 47 14.48 17.68 -17.39
N ILE A 48 13.29 17.54 -16.77
CA ILE A 48 12.64 18.67 -16.08
C ILE A 48 13.27 18.94 -14.70
N HIS A 49 14.08 18.02 -14.18
CA HIS A 49 14.76 18.14 -12.88
C HIS A 49 16.09 18.86 -12.91
N LEU A 50 16.55 19.31 -14.07
CA LEU A 50 17.74 20.15 -14.19
C LEU A 50 17.58 21.56 -13.58
N LEU A 51 16.41 21.91 -13.01
CA LEU A 51 16.19 23.17 -12.31
C LEU A 51 16.81 23.22 -10.90
N GLN A 52 17.22 22.09 -10.33
CA GLN A 52 18.15 22.08 -9.19
C GLN A 52 19.29 21.11 -9.46
N PRO A 53 20.55 21.58 -9.51
CA PRO A 53 21.70 20.71 -9.70
C PRO A 53 21.93 19.91 -8.41
N MET A 54 21.22 18.80 -8.26
CA MET A 54 21.65 17.78 -7.31
C MET A 54 22.91 17.12 -7.88
N PRO A 55 24.00 16.99 -7.11
CA PRO A 55 25.17 16.24 -7.55
C PRO A 55 24.73 14.85 -8.02
N ALA A 56 25.29 14.35 -9.13
CA ALA A 56 24.96 13.02 -9.66
C ALA A 56 25.13 11.87 -8.64
N SER A 57 25.90 12.11 -7.56
CA SER A 57 26.08 11.20 -6.42
C SER A 57 24.92 11.21 -5.41
N GLN A 58 23.94 12.10 -5.54
CA GLN A 58 22.77 12.24 -4.66
C GLN A 58 21.45 11.91 -5.34
N CYS A 59 21.46 11.61 -6.65
CA CYS A 59 20.24 11.24 -7.37
C CYS A 59 19.81 9.83 -6.93
N PRO A 60 18.64 9.67 -6.26
CA PRO A 60 18.23 8.39 -5.72
C PRO A 60 17.54 7.53 -6.78
N LEU A 61 17.98 7.59 -8.05
CA LEU A 61 17.35 6.92 -9.18
C LEU A 61 17.21 5.41 -8.95
N GLY A 62 18.25 4.76 -8.39
CA GLY A 62 18.18 3.35 -8.02
C GLY A 62 17.17 3.05 -6.89
N GLN A 63 16.96 3.99 -5.96
CA GLN A 63 15.93 3.84 -4.92
C GLN A 63 14.52 4.06 -5.51
N LEU A 64 14.40 4.93 -6.51
CA LEU A 64 13.17 5.13 -7.27
C LEU A 64 12.77 3.86 -8.03
N GLU A 65 13.71 3.23 -8.74
CA GLU A 65 13.47 1.97 -9.46
C GLU A 65 13.05 0.87 -8.49
N ILE A 66 13.79 0.66 -7.39
CA ILE A 66 13.44 -0.33 -6.36
C ILE A 66 12.05 -0.07 -5.78
N LEU A 67 11.70 1.19 -5.54
CA LEU A 67 10.39 1.55 -5.01
C LEU A 67 9.27 1.29 -6.02
N MET A 68 9.46 1.67 -7.29
CA MET A 68 8.49 1.43 -8.35
C MET A 68 8.28 -0.07 -8.60
N ASP A 69 9.35 -0.86 -8.57
CA ASP A 69 9.27 -2.32 -8.66
C ASP A 69 8.49 -2.91 -7.48
N GLY A 70 8.74 -2.44 -6.25
CA GLY A 70 8.00 -2.85 -5.06
C GLY A 70 6.51 -2.48 -5.14
N MET A 71 6.19 -1.30 -5.67
CA MET A 71 4.82 -0.87 -5.94
C MET A 71 4.14 -1.78 -6.98
N GLN A 72 4.83 -2.10 -8.07
CA GLN A 72 4.31 -2.99 -9.12
C GLN A 72 4.05 -4.42 -8.60
N GLN A 73 5.01 -4.98 -7.84
CA GLN A 73 4.87 -6.31 -7.23
C GLN A 73 3.69 -6.40 -6.25
N GLU A 74 3.45 -5.34 -5.48
CA GLU A 74 2.32 -5.29 -4.56
C GLU A 74 0.98 -5.30 -5.32
N ILE A 75 0.87 -4.56 -6.44
CA ILE A 75 -0.33 -4.59 -7.30
C ILE A 75 -0.56 -5.99 -7.87
N GLU A 76 0.49 -6.64 -8.38
CA GLU A 76 0.39 -7.98 -8.96
C GLU A 76 -0.05 -9.00 -7.91
N SER A 77 0.54 -8.94 -6.72
CA SER A 77 0.19 -9.81 -5.59
C SER A 77 -1.27 -9.62 -5.18
N LEU A 78 -1.72 -8.38 -5.10
CA LEU A 78 -3.08 -7.98 -4.75
C LEU A 78 -4.09 -8.48 -5.80
N LEU A 79 -3.78 -8.40 -7.10
CA LEU A 79 -4.62 -8.96 -8.17
C LEU A 79 -4.75 -10.49 -8.06
N ILE A 80 -3.65 -11.18 -7.75
CA ILE A 80 -3.65 -12.63 -7.55
C ILE A 80 -4.49 -12.99 -6.31
N ASP A 81 -4.25 -12.31 -5.20
CA ASP A 81 -4.88 -12.61 -3.91
C ASP A 81 -6.38 -12.29 -3.88
N MET A 82 -6.82 -11.23 -4.58
CA MET A 82 -8.24 -10.95 -4.78
C MET A 82 -8.89 -11.88 -5.81
N GLY A 83 -8.16 -12.31 -6.84
CA GLY A 83 -8.65 -13.27 -7.83
C GLY A 83 -8.80 -14.69 -7.27
N ALA A 84 -8.00 -15.05 -6.27
CA ALA A 84 -8.03 -16.34 -5.58
C ALA A 84 -8.85 -16.31 -4.27
N ALA A 85 -9.70 -15.32 -4.07
CA ALA A 85 -10.48 -15.19 -2.85
C ALA A 85 -11.52 -16.32 -2.74
N GLU A 86 -11.23 -17.29 -1.86
CA GLU A 86 -12.16 -18.37 -1.52
C GLU A 86 -13.40 -17.82 -0.80
N PRO A 87 -14.63 -18.07 -1.29
CA PRO A 87 -15.86 -17.53 -0.71
C PRO A 87 -16.21 -18.07 0.69
N SER A 88 -15.41 -18.98 1.24
CA SER A 88 -15.71 -19.71 2.48
C SER A 88 -15.16 -19.07 3.76
N ALA A 89 -14.34 -18.02 3.67
CA ALA A 89 -13.76 -17.37 4.86
C ALA A 89 -14.80 -16.50 5.61
N ALA A 90 -15.09 -16.85 6.87
CA ALA A 90 -16.00 -16.09 7.74
C ALA A 90 -15.26 -15.11 8.65
N GLY A 91 -15.77 -13.88 8.77
CA GLY A 91 -15.27 -12.87 9.69
C GLY A 91 -13.94 -12.22 9.28
N LEU A 92 -13.11 -11.82 10.26
CA LEU A 92 -11.84 -11.09 10.06
C LEU A 92 -10.85 -11.79 9.11
N SER A 93 -10.87 -13.12 9.08
CA SER A 93 -10.00 -13.92 8.19
C SER A 93 -10.25 -13.63 6.71
N ARG A 94 -11.47 -13.23 6.34
CA ARG A 94 -11.81 -12.82 4.97
C ARG A 94 -11.13 -11.52 4.55
N TYR A 95 -10.74 -10.70 5.52
CA TYR A 95 -10.10 -9.41 5.32
C TYR A 95 -8.61 -9.41 5.63
N GLN A 96 -8.06 -10.51 6.18
CA GLN A 96 -6.67 -10.54 6.61
C GLN A 96 -5.71 -10.17 5.48
N LYS A 97 -5.91 -10.76 4.28
CA LYS A 97 -5.11 -10.41 3.11
C LYS A 97 -5.23 -8.92 2.76
N LEU A 98 -6.44 -8.37 2.79
CA LEU A 98 -6.69 -6.96 2.51
C LEU A 98 -5.97 -6.05 3.52
N ILE A 99 -6.01 -6.39 4.80
CA ILE A 99 -5.30 -5.69 5.86
C ILE A 99 -3.78 -5.73 5.60
N ASP A 100 -3.25 -6.91 5.27
CA ASP A 100 -1.83 -7.10 4.99
C ASP A 100 -1.38 -6.27 3.76
N HIS A 101 -2.16 -6.29 2.68
CA HIS A 101 -1.91 -5.42 1.52
C HIS A 101 -2.01 -3.94 1.90
N THR A 102 -3.00 -3.54 2.71
CA THR A 102 -3.19 -2.15 3.15
C THR A 102 -1.94 -1.66 3.88
N ALA A 103 -1.38 -2.49 4.77
CA ALA A 103 -0.15 -2.18 5.48
C ALA A 103 1.06 -2.03 4.54
N ARG A 104 1.19 -2.91 3.54
CA ARG A 104 2.26 -2.83 2.53
C ARG A 104 2.13 -1.58 1.66
N LEU A 105 0.92 -1.27 1.17
CA LEU A 105 0.65 -0.03 0.43
C LEU A 105 1.02 1.20 1.26
N ASN A 106 0.62 1.25 2.54
CA ASN A 106 0.96 2.38 3.41
C ASN A 106 2.48 2.55 3.58
N ARG A 107 3.23 1.45 3.69
CA ARG A 107 4.69 1.51 3.75
C ARG A 107 5.30 2.04 2.45
N LEU A 108 4.82 1.56 1.31
CA LEU A 108 5.27 2.03 -0.01
C LEU A 108 4.94 3.51 -0.20
N ASN A 109 3.77 3.96 0.24
CA ASN A 109 3.37 5.36 0.21
C ASN A 109 4.30 6.24 1.06
N GLN A 110 4.65 5.79 2.27
CA GLN A 110 5.61 6.52 3.12
C GLN A 110 7.00 6.60 2.49
N GLN A 111 7.46 5.52 1.85
CA GLN A 111 8.72 5.52 1.11
C GLN A 111 8.67 6.50 -0.07
N ALA A 112 7.56 6.51 -0.82
CA ALA A 112 7.35 7.44 -1.93
C ALA A 112 7.33 8.89 -1.47
N GLN A 113 6.67 9.21 -0.35
CA GLN A 113 6.69 10.56 0.22
C GLN A 113 8.09 10.98 0.64
N THR A 114 8.82 10.09 1.31
CA THR A 114 10.21 10.36 1.75
C THR A 114 11.11 10.62 0.54
N LEU A 115 11.02 9.77 -0.47
CA LEU A 115 11.79 9.91 -1.70
C LEU A 115 11.38 11.18 -2.47
N GLY A 116 10.09 11.50 -2.49
CA GLY A 116 9.56 12.74 -3.05
C GLY A 116 10.15 13.97 -2.39
N LEU A 117 10.17 14.04 -1.06
CA LEU A 117 10.79 15.14 -0.32
C LEU A 117 12.28 15.29 -0.64
N LEU A 118 13.00 14.16 -0.74
CA LEU A 118 14.43 14.17 -1.09
C LEU A 118 14.69 14.68 -2.51
N MET A 119 13.77 14.43 -3.44
CA MET A 119 13.87 14.88 -4.84
C MET A 119 13.26 16.28 -5.06
N GLY A 120 12.71 16.92 -4.02
CA GLY A 120 12.05 18.23 -4.11
C GLY A 120 10.63 18.17 -4.69
N LEU A 121 9.99 17.00 -4.66
CA LEU A 121 8.64 16.78 -5.16
C LEU A 121 7.66 17.14 -4.04
N SER A 122 7.29 18.41 -3.96
CA SER A 122 6.24 18.81 -3.02
C SER A 122 4.88 18.35 -3.55
N PRO A 123 4.00 17.77 -2.71
CA PRO A 123 2.60 17.59 -3.09
C PRO A 123 2.00 18.98 -3.38
N SER A 124 1.34 19.10 -4.53
CA SER A 124 0.60 20.30 -4.94
C SER A 124 -0.76 20.34 -4.26
#